data_AF-G3P8L1-F1
#
_entry.id   AF-G3P8L1-F1
#
_cell.length_a   1.000
_cell.length_b   1.000
_cell.length_c   1.000
_cell.angle_alpha   90.00
_cell.angle_beta   90.00
_cell.angle_gamma   90.00
#
_symmetry.space_group_name_H-M   'P 1'
#
loop_
_entity.id
_entity.type
_entity.pdbx_description
1 polymer ?
#
loop_
_entity_poly.entity_id
_entity_poly.type
_entity_poly.pdbx_seq_one_letter_code
_entity_poly.pdbx_strand_id
1 'polypeptide(L)'
;TNHLKKAKHMFFYTRYPSSLVLKMCFYDVQFTRCITSQLIKWFSNFREFYYIQMEKFARHAVADVRSLTVGRESELFRALNVHYNKANDFQVPDRFLEVAEITLREFYVAISMGKDRDPSWKKPIYK
;
A
#
# COMPACT_ATOMS: atom_id res chain seq x y z
N THR A 1 -19.48 3.88 -1.53
CA THR A 1 -19.56 5.37 -1.59
C THR A 1 -18.44 5.90 -2.48
N ASN A 2 -18.67 7.02 -3.16
CA ASN A 2 -17.68 7.66 -4.05
C ASN A 2 -16.38 8.02 -3.30
N HIS A 3 -16.48 8.43 -2.03
CA HIS A 3 -15.32 8.76 -1.19
C HIS A 3 -14.39 7.59 -0.90
N LEU A 4 -14.89 6.36 -0.76
CA LEU A 4 -14.03 5.19 -0.58
C LEU A 4 -13.20 4.92 -1.83
N LYS A 5 -13.80 5.04 -3.03
CA LYS A 5 -13.07 4.91 -4.31
C LYS A 5 -11.97 5.98 -4.40
N LYS A 6 -12.31 7.24 -4.10
CA LYS A 6 -11.36 8.36 -4.06
C LYS A 6 -10.22 8.13 -3.05
N ALA A 7 -10.52 7.59 -1.86
CA ALA A 7 -9.50 7.24 -0.86
C ALA A 7 -8.55 6.13 -1.35
N LYS A 8 -9.07 5.12 -2.05
CA LYS A 8 -8.25 4.08 -2.67
C LYS A 8 -7.34 4.63 -3.76
N HIS A 9 -7.85 5.52 -4.62
CA HIS A 9 -7.02 6.18 -5.63
C HIS A 9 -5.94 7.06 -5.00
N MET A 10 -6.28 7.78 -3.94
CA MET A 10 -5.33 8.57 -3.15
C MET A 10 -4.22 7.72 -2.52
N PHE A 11 -4.50 6.46 -2.18
CA PHE A 11 -3.50 5.53 -1.62
C PHE A 11 -2.32 5.27 -2.56
N PHE A 12 -2.52 5.36 -3.88
CA PHE A 12 -1.42 5.25 -4.85
C PHE A 12 -0.39 6.39 -4.73
N TYR A 13 -0.78 7.52 -4.13
CA TYR A 13 0.11 8.67 -3.93
C TYR A 13 0.65 8.74 -2.51
N THR A 14 -0.16 8.38 -1.51
CA THR A 14 0.22 8.48 -0.10
C THR A 14 -0.37 7.38 0.76
N ARG A 15 0.50 6.68 1.51
CA ARG A 15 0.09 5.61 2.45
C ARG A 15 -0.30 6.15 3.83
N TYR A 16 0.22 7.33 4.20
CA TYR A 16 0.02 7.99 5.48
C TYR A 16 -0.36 9.47 5.27
N PRO A 17 -1.57 9.74 4.74
CA PRO A 17 -1.98 11.12 4.53
C PRO A 17 -2.15 11.87 5.85
N SER A 18 -1.65 13.10 5.89
CA SER A 18 -1.90 14.00 7.02
C SER A 18 -3.35 14.50 7.01
N SER A 19 -3.82 14.99 8.16
CA SER A 19 -5.14 15.61 8.28
C SER A 19 -5.35 16.77 7.30
N LEU A 20 -4.28 17.53 6.99
CA LEU A 20 -4.32 18.60 6.00
C LEU A 20 -4.59 18.05 4.60
N VAL A 21 -3.85 17.01 4.18
CA VAL A 21 -4.04 16.38 2.86
C VAL A 21 -5.43 15.79 2.73
N LEU A 22 -5.96 15.13 3.78
CA LEU A 22 -7.32 14.62 3.77
C LEU A 22 -8.35 15.75 3.56
N LYS A 23 -8.23 16.86 4.28
CA LYS A 23 -9.15 18.00 4.13
C LYS A 23 -9.09 18.62 2.73
N MET A 24 -7.90 18.74 2.14
CA MET A 24 -7.74 19.26 0.78
C MET A 24 -8.33 18.30 -0.26
N CYS A 25 -8.06 17.00 -0.14
CA CYS A 25 -8.54 16.02 -1.11
C CYS A 25 -10.06 15.78 -1.00
N PHE A 26 -10.66 15.87 0.20
CA PHE A 26 -12.09 15.67 0.44
C PHE A 26 -12.78 17.00 0.79
N TYR A 27 -12.59 18.03 -0.05
CA TYR A 27 -13.12 19.38 0.18
C TYR A 27 -14.65 19.44 0.26
N ASP A 28 -15.34 18.47 -0.34
CA ASP A 28 -16.79 18.31 -0.34
C ASP A 28 -17.34 17.66 0.94
N VAL A 29 -16.46 17.26 1.86
CA VAL A 29 -16.81 16.53 3.08
C VAL A 29 -16.68 17.45 4.30
N GLN A 30 -17.75 17.52 5.10
CA GLN A 30 -17.69 18.15 6.42
C GLN A 30 -16.98 17.22 7.40
N PHE A 31 -15.76 17.58 7.83
CA PHE A 31 -14.95 16.73 8.70
C PHE A 31 -15.48 16.72 10.14
N THR A 32 -16.24 15.68 10.47
CA THR A 32 -16.61 15.34 11.85
C THR A 32 -15.61 14.36 12.48
N ARG A 33 -15.68 14.15 13.80
CA ARG A 33 -14.90 13.11 14.49
C ARG A 33 -15.15 11.72 13.89
N CYS A 34 -16.41 11.39 13.60
CA CYS A 34 -16.80 10.10 13.02
C CYS A 34 -16.19 9.89 11.63
N ILE A 35 -16.30 10.89 10.75
CA ILE A 35 -15.76 10.83 9.39
C ILE A 35 -14.22 10.74 9.40
N THR A 36 -13.58 11.51 10.29
CA THR A 36 -12.12 11.48 10.45
C THR A 36 -11.66 10.07 10.87
N SER A 37 -12.31 9.48 11.88
CA SER A 37 -12.04 8.09 12.29
C SER A 37 -12.29 7.08 11.17
N GLN A 38 -13.33 7.28 10.35
CA GLN A 38 -13.64 6.41 9.21
C GLN A 38 -12.56 6.45 8.13
N LEU A 39 -12.05 7.64 7.80
CA LEU A 39 -10.94 7.80 6.85
C LEU A 39 -9.66 7.16 7.39
N ILE A 40 -9.33 7.39 8.66
CA ILE A 40 -8.17 6.76 9.31
C ILE A 40 -8.29 5.23 9.24
N LYS A 41 -9.48 4.69 9.54
CA LYS A 41 -9.75 3.25 9.44
C LYS A 41 -9.55 2.73 8.02
N TRP A 42 -10.03 3.43 7.00
CA TRP A 42 -9.80 3.03 5.61
C TRP A 42 -8.31 2.98 5.27
N PHE A 43 -7.54 4.02 5.58
CA PHE A 43 -6.11 4.02 5.29
C PHE A 43 -5.34 2.98 6.09
N SER A 44 -5.76 2.66 7.32
CA SER A 44 -5.21 1.53 8.07
C SER A 44 -5.46 0.19 7.37
N ASN A 45 -6.70 -0.06 6.95
CA ASN A 45 -7.05 -1.28 6.19
C ASN A 45 -6.29 -1.36 4.86
N PHE A 46 -6.08 -0.22 4.18
CA PHE A 46 -5.33 -0.19 2.92
C PHE A 46 -3.87 -0.56 3.14
N ARG A 47 -3.22 -0.01 4.18
CA ARG A 47 -1.85 -0.37 4.53
C ARG A 47 -1.72 -1.83 4.94
N GLU A 48 -2.67 -2.35 5.72
CA GLU A 48 -2.70 -3.76 6.11
C GLU A 48 -2.70 -4.67 4.88
N PHE A 49 -3.63 -4.45 3.94
CA PHE A 49 -3.65 -5.22 2.69
C PHE A 49 -2.34 -5.08 1.90
N TYR A 50 -1.83 -3.85 1.76
CA TYR A 50 -0.59 -3.56 1.04
C TYR A 50 0.59 -4.35 1.61
N TYR A 51 0.84 -4.24 2.92
CA TYR A 51 1.98 -4.91 3.56
C TYR A 51 1.81 -6.43 3.63
N ILE A 52 0.57 -6.95 3.71
CA ILE A 52 0.30 -8.38 3.56
C ILE A 52 0.73 -8.87 2.17
N GLN A 53 0.43 -8.12 1.10
CA GLN A 53 0.89 -8.48 -0.23
C GLN A 53 2.42 -8.40 -0.35
N MET A 54 3.05 -7.32 0.17
CA MET A 54 4.51 -7.18 0.15
C MET A 54 5.19 -8.36 0.83
N GLU A 55 4.74 -8.72 2.03
CA GLU A 55 5.29 -9.88 2.76
C GLU A 55 5.06 -11.19 2.00
N LYS A 56 3.83 -11.41 1.52
CA LYS A 56 3.51 -12.61 0.75
C LYS A 56 4.49 -12.76 -0.42
N PHE A 57 4.61 -11.76 -1.27
CA PHE A 57 5.47 -11.84 -2.45
C PHE A 57 6.96 -11.91 -2.09
N ALA A 58 7.41 -11.22 -1.05
CA ALA A 58 8.78 -11.33 -0.55
C ALA A 58 9.11 -12.76 -0.11
N ARG A 59 8.24 -13.40 0.67
CA ARG A 59 8.42 -14.81 1.11
C ARG A 59 8.50 -15.77 -0.08
N HIS A 60 7.64 -15.58 -1.09
CA HIS A 60 7.69 -16.40 -2.30
C HIS A 60 9.00 -16.19 -3.06
N ALA A 61 9.50 -14.96 -3.15
CA ALA A 61 10.77 -14.67 -3.80
C ALA A 61 11.99 -15.26 -3.06
N VAL A 62 11.95 -15.35 -1.72
CA VAL A 62 13.00 -16.04 -0.93
C VAL A 62 13.01 -17.54 -1.23
N ALA A 63 11.84 -18.16 -1.42
CA ALA A 63 11.73 -19.60 -1.68
C ALA A 63 12.06 -20.00 -3.12
N ASP A 64 11.70 -19.16 -4.10
CA ASP A 64 11.72 -19.50 -5.54
C ASP A 64 12.65 -18.58 -6.38
N VAL A 65 13.52 -17.80 -5.73
CA VAL A 65 14.50 -16.86 -6.33
C VAL A 65 13.89 -16.04 -7.48
N ARG A 66 12.69 -15.48 -7.26
CA ARG A 66 11.98 -14.69 -8.27
C ARG A 66 12.50 -13.27 -8.35
N SER A 67 12.30 -12.65 -9.51
CA SER A 67 12.57 -11.22 -9.70
C SER A 67 11.79 -10.37 -8.69
N LEU A 68 12.48 -9.42 -8.07
CA LEU A 68 11.90 -8.44 -7.14
C LEU A 68 11.40 -7.18 -7.86
N THR A 69 11.24 -7.22 -9.18
CA THR A 69 10.79 -6.08 -9.98
C THR A 69 9.27 -5.93 -9.94
N VAL A 70 8.77 -4.72 -9.70
CA VAL A 70 7.33 -4.43 -9.67
C VAL A 70 6.94 -3.62 -10.89
N GLY A 71 6.72 -4.32 -12.01
CA GLY A 71 6.19 -3.73 -13.25
C GLY A 71 4.66 -3.80 -13.35
N ARG A 72 4.11 -3.21 -14.42
CA ARG A 72 2.67 -3.25 -14.77
C ARG A 72 2.14 -4.67 -15.00
N GLU A 73 3.00 -5.57 -15.44
CA GLU A 73 2.65 -6.99 -15.66
C GLU A 73 2.94 -7.87 -14.43
N SER A 74 3.46 -7.30 -13.34
CA SER A 74 3.77 -8.10 -12.14
C SER A 74 2.48 -8.57 -11.44
N GLU A 75 2.52 -9.80 -10.92
CA GLU A 75 1.40 -10.36 -10.15
C GLU A 75 1.09 -9.54 -8.89
N LEU A 76 2.13 -8.97 -8.26
CA LEU A 76 2.00 -8.07 -7.14
C LEU A 76 1.21 -6.82 -7.55
N PHE A 77 1.61 -6.14 -8.64
CA PHE A 77 0.86 -4.97 -9.10
C PHE A 77 -0.58 -5.34 -9.46
N ARG A 78 -0.81 -6.46 -10.15
CA ARG A 78 -2.17 -6.93 -10.47
C ARG A 78 -3.03 -7.09 -9.21
N ALA A 79 -2.48 -7.69 -8.16
CA ALA A 79 -3.19 -7.87 -6.88
C ALA A 79 -3.53 -6.51 -6.23
N LEU A 80 -2.59 -5.57 -6.22
CA LEU A 80 -2.81 -4.22 -5.67
C LEU A 80 -3.83 -3.44 -6.51
N ASN A 81 -3.71 -3.46 -7.83
CA ASN A 81 -4.55 -2.74 -8.76
C ASN A 81 -6.01 -3.24 -8.70
N VAL A 82 -6.25 -4.55 -8.65
CA VAL A 82 -7.61 -5.10 -8.46
C VAL A 82 -8.22 -4.63 -7.13
N HIS A 83 -7.41 -4.52 -6.08
CA HIS A 83 -7.90 -4.11 -4.76
C HIS A 83 -8.23 -2.61 -4.69
N TYR A 84 -7.33 -1.74 -5.14
CA TYR A 84 -7.47 -0.28 -5.01
C TYR A 84 -8.21 0.35 -6.20
N ASN A 85 -8.15 -0.26 -7.37
CA ASN A 85 -8.63 0.29 -8.64
C ASN A 85 -9.52 -0.72 -9.40
N LYS A 86 -10.57 -1.21 -8.73
CA LYS A 86 -11.43 -2.29 -9.23
C LYS A 86 -11.99 -2.08 -10.66
N ALA A 87 -12.33 -0.84 -11.02
CA ALA A 87 -12.86 -0.51 -12.34
C ALA A 87 -11.77 -0.39 -13.41
N ASN A 88 -10.50 -0.36 -13.00
CA ASN A 88 -9.32 -0.16 -13.84
C ASN A 88 -9.42 1.08 -14.75
N ASP A 89 -10.16 2.10 -14.30
CA ASP A 89 -10.41 3.35 -15.01
C ASP A 89 -9.44 4.47 -14.64
N PHE A 90 -8.49 4.16 -13.75
CA PHE A 90 -7.45 5.07 -13.29
C PHE A 90 -6.07 4.51 -13.66
N GLN A 91 -5.26 5.33 -14.33
CA GLN A 91 -3.87 4.97 -14.60
C GLN A 91 -3.03 5.19 -13.34
N VAL A 92 -2.61 4.09 -12.72
CA VAL A 92 -1.72 4.14 -11.55
C VAL A 92 -0.41 4.86 -11.93
N PRO A 93 0.16 5.76 -11.11
CA PRO A 93 1.44 6.41 -11.41
C PRO A 93 2.63 5.45 -11.34
N ASP A 94 3.65 5.63 -12.19
CA ASP A 94 4.88 4.80 -12.15
C ASP A 94 5.62 4.93 -10.81
N ARG A 95 5.58 6.11 -10.19
CA ARG A 95 6.13 6.34 -8.86
C ARG A 95 5.54 5.41 -7.78
N PHE A 96 4.30 4.95 -7.93
CA PHE A 96 3.74 3.95 -7.01
C PHE A 96 4.44 2.60 -7.17
N LEU A 97 4.75 2.20 -8.42
CA LEU A 97 5.45 0.96 -8.73
C LEU A 97 6.87 0.97 -8.16
N GLU A 98 7.59 2.09 -8.35
CA GLU A 98 8.94 2.29 -7.79
C GLU A 98 8.95 2.11 -6.27
N VAL A 99 7.99 2.74 -5.57
CA VAL A 99 7.86 2.63 -4.12
C VAL A 99 7.48 1.22 -3.69
N ALA A 100 6.59 0.55 -4.44
CA ALA A 100 6.20 -0.82 -4.18
C ALA A 100 7.38 -1.78 -4.33
N GLU A 101 8.23 -1.57 -5.33
CA GLU A 101 9.45 -2.31 -5.54
C GLU A 101 10.45 -2.13 -4.39
N ILE A 102 10.68 -0.88 -3.96
CA ILE A 102 11.53 -0.60 -2.79
C ILE A 102 10.99 -1.32 -1.56
N THR A 103 9.69 -1.21 -1.30
CA THR A 103 9.05 -1.88 -0.16
C THR A 103 9.23 -3.40 -0.24
N LEU A 104 9.00 -4.00 -1.41
CA LEU A 104 9.15 -5.44 -1.63
C LEU A 104 10.59 -5.89 -1.35
N ARG A 105 11.59 -5.13 -1.79
CA ARG A 105 13.01 -5.39 -1.52
C ARG A 105 13.34 -5.33 -0.02
N GLU A 106 12.84 -4.32 0.69
CA GLU A 106 13.03 -4.20 2.15
C GLU A 106 12.45 -5.42 2.90
N PHE A 107 11.24 -5.85 2.52
CA PHE A 107 10.64 -7.08 3.05
C PHE A 107 11.49 -8.31 2.71
N TYR A 108 11.91 -8.46 1.46
CA TYR A 108 12.74 -9.59 1.02
C TYR A 108 14.06 -9.67 1.80
N VAL A 109 14.77 -8.55 1.95
CA VAL A 109 16.05 -8.48 2.68
C VAL A 109 15.84 -8.85 4.14
N ALA A 110 14.82 -8.28 4.80
CA ALA A 110 14.54 -8.58 6.20
C ALA A 110 14.24 -10.08 6.42
N ILE A 111 13.42 -10.69 5.56
CA ILE A 111 13.05 -12.10 5.64
C ILE A 111 14.25 -13.00 5.31
N SER A 112 15.03 -12.68 4.27
CA SER A 112 16.22 -13.45 3.88
C SER A 112 17.29 -13.46 4.98
N MET A 113 17.36 -12.39 5.77
CA MET A 113 18.24 -12.29 6.93
C MET A 113 17.64 -12.88 8.22
N GLY A 114 16.43 -13.43 8.17
CA GLY A 114 15.73 -13.98 9.34
C GLY A 114 15.32 -12.94 10.39
N LYS A 115 15.27 -11.65 10.04
CA LYS A 115 14.85 -10.56 10.94
C LYS A 115 13.36 -10.63 11.27
N ASP A 116 12.56 -11.34 10.47
CA ASP A 116 11.12 -11.49 10.63
C ASP A 116 10.68 -12.31 11.86
N ARG A 117 11.65 -12.87 12.60
CA ARG A 117 11.46 -13.49 13.91
C ARG A 117 11.22 -12.47 15.02
N ASP A 118 11.69 -11.24 14.87
CA ASP A 118 11.46 -10.15 15.83
C ASP A 118 10.06 -9.55 15.62
N PRO A 119 9.18 -9.45 16.63
CA PRO A 119 7.81 -8.91 16.46
C PRO A 119 7.75 -7.49 15.87
N SER A 120 8.84 -6.73 15.94
CA SER A 120 8.95 -5.34 15.51
C SER A 120 9.68 -5.16 14.18
N TRP A 121 10.01 -6.24 13.47
CA TRP A 121 10.83 -6.24 12.25
C TRP A 121 10.32 -5.33 11.12
N LYS A 122 9.00 -5.08 11.06
CA LYS A 122 8.38 -4.23 10.04
C LYS A 122 8.45 -2.74 10.37
N LYS A 123 8.74 -2.35 11.62
CA LYS A 123 8.85 -0.93 12.05
C LYS A 123 9.80 -0.10 11.17
N PRO A 124 11.02 -0.56 10.81
CA PRO A 124 11.89 0.20 9.92
C PRO A 124 11.33 0.33 8.49
N ILE A 125 10.55 -0.64 8.01
CA ILE A 125 10.01 -0.64 6.64
C ILE A 125 8.82 0.33 6.49
N TYR A 126 8.11 0.60 7.59
CA TYR A 126 6.98 1.51 7.60
C TYR A 126 7.36 3.00 7.59
N LYS A 127 8.65 3.31 7.77
CA LYS A 127 9.18 4.68 7.77
C LYS A 127 9.35 5.20 6.35
#